data_AF-A0A1I7E4P4-F1
#
_entry.id   AF-A0A1I7E4P4-F1
#
_cell.length_a   1.000
_cell.length_b   1.000
_cell.length_c   1.000
_cell.angle_alpha   90.00
_cell.angle_beta   90.00
_cell.angle_gamma   90.00
#
_symmetry.space_group_name_H-M   'P 1'
#
loop_
_entity.id
_entity.type
_entity.pdbx_description
1 polymer ?
#
loop_
_entity_poly.entity_id
_entity_poly.type
_entity_poly.pdbx_seq_one_letter_code
_entity_poly.pdbx_strand_id
1 'polypeptide(L)'
;MKKQFLLLTILALALYSCEKEDNVPSVFLEGTYHGVLESSEGNPVYSSEITFSRSGNVLIEHFITRANSEVRCLRGYSEGTYSLKGEDFTFSFTSSLGPDPATFDISDGCVPKDQLVSNLNPTNPTQTGTLVLNDSEESFLLEYTCNDMLGGMNNCIGAQIFTKVE
;
A
#
# COMPACT_ATOMS: atom_id res chain seq x y z
N MET A 1 -52.54 26.07 13.96
CA MET A 1 -51.07 26.19 14.16
C MET A 1 -50.35 24.86 14.50
N LYS A 2 -51.03 23.75 14.86
CA LYS A 2 -50.35 22.47 15.16
C LYS A 2 -49.90 21.64 13.94
N LYS A 3 -50.53 21.80 12.76
CA LYS A 3 -50.20 21.02 11.55
C LYS A 3 -48.93 21.49 10.82
N GLN A 4 -48.58 22.78 10.92
CA GLN A 4 -47.35 23.31 10.31
C GLN A 4 -46.08 22.87 11.06
N PHE A 5 -46.17 22.71 12.39
CA PHE A 5 -45.04 22.26 13.21
C PHE A 5 -44.64 20.81 12.91
N LEU A 6 -45.62 19.96 12.56
CA LEU A 6 -45.38 18.55 12.22
C LEU A 6 -44.69 18.37 10.86
N LEU A 7 -45.00 19.24 9.90
CA LEU A 7 -44.37 19.23 8.57
C LEU A 7 -42.90 19.70 8.63
N LEU A 8 -42.59 20.67 9.49
CA LEU A 8 -41.22 21.15 9.71
C LEU A 8 -40.33 20.11 10.41
N THR A 9 -40.89 19.26 11.28
CA THR A 9 -40.13 18.18 11.95
C THR A 9 -39.83 17.02 11.00
N ILE A 10 -40.77 16.67 10.11
CA ILE A 10 -40.55 15.63 9.09
C ILE A 10 -39.52 16.10 8.04
N LEU A 11 -39.55 17.39 7.65
CA LEU A 11 -38.57 17.95 6.73
C LEU A 11 -37.16 18.04 7.34
N ALA A 12 -37.06 18.32 8.66
CA ALA A 12 -35.79 18.30 9.38
C ALA A 12 -35.21 16.89 9.50
N LEU A 13 -36.04 15.86 9.72
CA LEU A 13 -35.61 14.45 9.75
C LEU A 13 -35.18 13.94 8.36
N ALA A 14 -35.79 14.44 7.29
CA ALA A 14 -35.41 14.09 5.91
C ALA A 14 -34.06 14.69 5.50
N LEU A 15 -33.67 15.84 6.07
CA LEU A 15 -32.38 16.49 5.81
C LEU A 15 -31.22 15.89 6.62
N TYR A 16 -31.51 15.19 7.74
CA TYR A 16 -30.51 14.49 8.56
C TYR A 16 -30.29 13.02 8.15
N SER A 17 -31.01 12.49 7.16
CA SER A 17 -30.90 11.09 6.74
C SER A 17 -29.87 10.85 5.61
N CYS A 18 -28.99 11.82 5.33
CA CYS A 18 -27.91 11.68 4.35
C CYS A 18 -26.53 11.61 5.03
N GLU A 19 -26.37 10.75 6.04
CA GLU A 19 -25.07 10.18 6.38
C GLU A 19 -25.15 8.68 6.10
N LYS A 20 -24.91 8.32 4.84
CA LYS A 20 -24.47 6.96 4.50
C LYS A 20 -23.00 7.06 4.12
N GLU A 21 -22.13 6.92 5.11
CA GLU A 21 -20.69 6.68 4.93
C GLU A 21 -20.42 5.39 4.12
N ASP A 22 -21.40 4.51 3.92
CA ASP A 22 -21.20 3.18 3.31
C ASP A 22 -21.34 3.09 1.78
N ASN A 23 -21.52 4.21 1.06
CA ASN A 23 -21.79 4.16 -0.40
C ASN A 23 -20.58 4.40 -1.30
N VAL A 24 -19.36 4.49 -0.75
CA VAL A 24 -18.16 4.66 -1.59
C VAL A 24 -17.86 3.34 -2.30
N PRO A 25 -17.93 3.27 -3.64
CA PRO A 25 -17.72 2.04 -4.39
C PRO A 25 -16.26 1.58 -4.28
N SER A 26 -16.06 0.25 -4.35
CA SER A 26 -14.72 -0.30 -4.43
C SER A 26 -14.10 -0.01 -5.79
N VAL A 27 -12.86 0.45 -5.78
CA VAL A 27 -12.04 0.70 -6.97
C VAL A 27 -11.09 -0.48 -7.16
N PHE A 28 -11.02 -0.99 -8.39
CA PHE A 28 -10.10 -2.06 -8.76
C PHE A 28 -9.06 -1.51 -9.72
N LEU A 29 -7.81 -1.50 -9.26
CA LEU A 29 -6.63 -1.24 -10.07
C LEU A 29 -6.23 -2.49 -10.86
N GLU A 30 -5.62 -2.26 -12.02
CA GLU A 30 -5.02 -3.29 -12.84
C GLU A 30 -3.72 -2.77 -13.45
N GLY A 31 -2.67 -3.58 -13.32
CA GLY A 31 -1.35 -3.29 -13.87
C GLY A 31 -0.26 -3.27 -12.81
N THR A 32 0.96 -3.04 -13.28
CA THR A 32 2.15 -2.93 -12.44
C THR A 32 2.54 -1.47 -12.32
N TYR A 33 2.87 -1.05 -11.10
CA TYR A 33 3.26 0.32 -10.80
C TYR A 33 4.61 0.32 -10.08
N HIS A 34 5.50 1.20 -10.51
CA HIS A 34 6.86 1.32 -10.01
C HIS A 34 7.02 2.56 -9.13
N GLY A 35 7.60 2.38 -7.96
CA GLY A 35 7.95 3.46 -7.04
C GLY A 35 9.42 3.38 -6.64
N VAL A 36 10.04 4.54 -6.43
CA VAL A 36 11.43 4.66 -5.99
C VAL A 36 11.48 5.48 -4.72
N LEU A 37 12.14 4.93 -3.69
CA LEU A 37 12.44 5.69 -2.49
C LEU A 37 13.63 6.61 -2.78
N GLU A 38 13.46 7.90 -2.47
CA GLU A 38 14.54 8.88 -2.63
C GLU A 38 15.82 8.42 -1.91
N SER A 39 16.94 8.47 -2.62
CA SER A 39 18.26 8.09 -2.12
C SER A 39 19.28 9.14 -2.56
N SER A 40 20.27 9.40 -1.72
CA SER A 40 21.35 10.33 -2.06
C SER A 40 22.44 9.65 -2.89
N GLU A 41 23.18 10.45 -3.65
CA GLU A 41 24.26 9.97 -4.50
C GLU A 41 25.28 9.12 -3.72
N GLY A 42 25.67 7.98 -4.29
CA GLY A 42 26.58 7.03 -3.64
C GLY A 42 25.92 6.07 -2.64
N ASN A 43 24.60 6.14 -2.44
CA ASN A 43 23.84 5.16 -1.67
C ASN A 43 23.08 4.17 -2.57
N PRO A 44 22.69 3.00 -2.04
CA PRO A 44 21.80 2.10 -2.74
C PRO A 44 20.44 2.76 -3.05
N VAL A 45 19.85 2.41 -4.18
CA VAL A 45 18.50 2.84 -4.56
C VAL A 45 17.52 1.74 -4.20
N TYR A 46 16.49 2.09 -3.43
CA TYR A 46 15.40 1.18 -3.10
C TYR A 46 14.21 1.48 -4.00
N SER A 47 13.65 0.44 -4.60
CA SER A 47 12.46 0.56 -5.45
C SER A 47 11.48 -0.57 -5.16
N SER A 48 10.22 -0.36 -5.52
CA SER A 48 9.18 -1.37 -5.40
C SER A 48 8.34 -1.43 -6.66
N GLU A 49 7.84 -2.61 -6.99
CA GLU A 49 6.80 -2.82 -8.00
C GLU A 49 5.55 -3.36 -7.32
N ILE A 50 4.41 -2.73 -7.57
CA ILE A 50 3.10 -3.16 -7.08
C ILE A 50 2.27 -3.59 -8.26
N THR A 51 1.96 -4.88 -8.33
CA THR A 51 1.12 -5.46 -9.38
C THR A 51 -0.27 -5.73 -8.84
N PHE A 52 -1.26 -4.99 -9.32
CA PHE A 52 -2.67 -5.18 -9.01
C PHE A 52 -3.37 -6.02 -10.07
N SER A 53 -4.26 -6.91 -9.62
CA SER A 53 -5.17 -7.66 -10.49
C SER A 53 -6.62 -7.23 -10.27
N ARG A 54 -7.46 -7.36 -11.32
CA ARG A 54 -8.90 -7.08 -11.25
C ARG A 54 -9.66 -7.95 -10.25
N SER A 55 -9.11 -9.10 -9.85
CA SER A 55 -9.70 -9.97 -8.83
C SER A 55 -9.44 -9.50 -7.40
N GLY A 56 -8.75 -8.36 -7.21
CA GLY A 56 -8.42 -7.83 -5.89
C GLY A 56 -7.15 -8.41 -5.28
N ASN A 57 -6.35 -9.19 -6.03
CA ASN A 57 -5.04 -9.64 -5.57
C ASN A 57 -3.98 -8.57 -5.86
N VAL A 58 -2.96 -8.52 -5.01
CA VAL A 58 -1.79 -7.65 -5.15
C VAL A 58 -0.51 -8.43 -4.85
N LEU A 59 0.53 -8.15 -5.64
CA LEU A 59 1.91 -8.56 -5.40
C LEU A 59 2.77 -7.30 -5.27
N ILE A 60 3.55 -7.19 -4.21
CA ILE A 60 4.50 -6.12 -3.95
C ILE A 60 5.89 -6.72 -3.94
N GLU A 61 6.73 -6.34 -4.90
CA GLU A 61 8.13 -6.76 -4.97
C GLU A 61 9.03 -5.60 -4.58
N HIS A 62 9.99 -5.85 -3.68
CA HIS A 62 10.95 -4.86 -3.22
C HIS A 62 12.32 -5.17 -3.80
N PHE A 63 12.96 -4.14 -4.33
CA PHE A 63 14.25 -4.24 -5.00
C PHE A 63 15.26 -3.28 -4.42
N ILE A 64 16.52 -3.65 -4.56
CA ILE A 64 17.65 -2.77 -4.30
C ILE A 64 18.57 -2.76 -5.53
N THR A 65 19.08 -1.58 -5.85
CA THR A 65 20.18 -1.38 -6.78
C THR A 65 21.36 -0.86 -5.97
N ARG A 66 22.50 -1.56 -6.01
CA ARG A 66 23.66 -1.20 -5.18
C ARG A 66 24.22 0.16 -5.58
N ALA A 67 24.84 0.85 -4.63
CA ALA A 67 25.59 2.06 -4.90
C ALA A 67 26.63 1.82 -6.00
N ASN A 68 26.68 2.72 -6.99
CA ASN A 68 27.63 2.65 -8.11
C ASN A 68 27.51 1.36 -8.96
N SER A 69 26.33 0.73 -8.97
CA SER A 69 26.05 -0.46 -9.76
C SER A 69 24.74 -0.29 -10.53
N GLU A 70 24.64 -0.95 -11.68
CA GLU A 70 23.38 -1.10 -12.42
C GLU A 70 22.65 -2.41 -12.04
N VAL A 71 23.25 -3.22 -11.17
CA VAL A 71 22.68 -4.51 -10.77
C VAL A 71 21.52 -4.27 -9.81
N ARG A 72 20.31 -4.49 -10.34
CA ARG A 72 19.06 -4.54 -9.59
C ARG A 72 18.76 -5.97 -9.16
N CYS A 73 18.40 -6.16 -7.90
CA CYS A 73 18.09 -7.47 -7.35
C CYS A 73 16.84 -7.44 -6.47
N LEU A 74 16.09 -8.54 -6.49
CA LEU A 74 14.96 -8.75 -5.60
C LEU A 74 15.49 -8.86 -4.15
N ARG A 75 14.91 -8.08 -3.26
CA ARG A 75 15.20 -8.11 -1.82
C ARG A 75 14.13 -8.89 -1.05
N GLY A 76 12.90 -8.84 -1.52
CA GLY A 76 11.77 -9.50 -0.87
C GLY A 76 10.48 -9.22 -1.62
N TYR A 77 9.41 -9.88 -1.23
CA TYR A 77 8.09 -9.65 -1.79
C TYR A 77 6.98 -9.97 -0.79
N SER A 78 5.83 -9.38 -1.01
CA SER A 78 4.61 -9.62 -0.25
C SER A 78 3.45 -9.81 -1.21
N GLU A 79 2.54 -10.73 -0.90
CA GLU A 79 1.35 -10.98 -1.71
C GLU A 79 0.12 -11.09 -0.82
N GLY A 80 -1.04 -10.86 -1.43
CA GLY A 80 -2.33 -11.03 -0.79
C GLY A 80 -3.42 -10.29 -1.54
N THR A 81 -4.34 -9.68 -0.79
CA THR A 81 -5.51 -8.99 -1.37
C THR A 81 -5.59 -7.55 -0.93
N TYR A 82 -6.13 -6.67 -1.76
CA TYR A 82 -6.36 -5.27 -1.41
C TYR A 82 -7.84 -4.87 -1.49
N SER A 83 -8.17 -3.80 -0.79
CA SER A 83 -9.42 -3.06 -0.94
C SER A 83 -9.07 -1.57 -1.06
N LEU A 84 -9.69 -0.90 -2.03
CA LEU A 84 -9.64 0.55 -2.19
C LEU A 84 -11.07 1.09 -2.22
N LYS A 85 -11.42 1.94 -1.26
CA LYS A 85 -12.74 2.59 -1.18
C LYS A 85 -12.52 4.09 -1.02
N GLY A 86 -12.77 4.84 -2.10
CA GLY A 86 -12.32 6.22 -2.16
C GLY A 86 -10.80 6.24 -2.10
N GLU A 87 -10.23 6.89 -1.09
CA GLU A 87 -8.78 6.90 -0.86
C GLU A 87 -8.33 5.87 0.19
N ASP A 88 -9.26 5.21 0.89
CA ASP A 88 -8.93 4.25 1.94
C ASP A 88 -8.39 2.96 1.31
N PHE A 89 -7.10 2.72 1.52
CA PHE A 89 -6.40 1.54 1.06
C PHE A 89 -6.16 0.56 2.20
N THR A 90 -6.48 -0.72 1.96
CA THR A 90 -6.16 -1.81 2.88
C THR A 90 -5.50 -2.94 2.10
N PHE A 91 -4.34 -3.38 2.54
CA PHE A 91 -3.65 -4.57 2.05
C PHE A 91 -3.69 -5.66 3.12
N SER A 92 -4.18 -6.85 2.76
CA SER A 92 -4.20 -8.04 3.61
C SER A 92 -3.18 -9.04 3.09
N PHE A 93 -2.15 -9.32 3.88
CA PHE A 93 -1.05 -10.21 3.52
C PHE A 93 -1.48 -11.68 3.61
N THR A 94 -1.17 -12.46 2.58
CA THR A 94 -1.20 -13.93 2.61
C THR A 94 0.21 -14.51 2.74
N SER A 95 1.21 -13.80 2.23
CA SER A 95 2.63 -14.14 2.37
C SER A 95 3.47 -12.87 2.37
N SER A 96 4.58 -12.90 3.11
CA SER A 96 5.63 -11.90 3.04
C SER A 96 6.95 -12.63 3.25
N LEU A 97 7.88 -12.40 2.32
CA LEU A 97 9.18 -13.06 2.26
C LEU A 97 10.25 -11.99 2.10
N GLY A 98 11.26 -12.04 2.96
CA GLY A 98 12.36 -11.09 2.96
C GLY A 98 13.68 -11.76 3.36
N PRO A 99 14.77 -10.98 3.43
CA PRO A 99 16.04 -11.49 3.90
C PRO A 99 15.93 -12.00 5.34
N ASP A 100 16.66 -13.05 5.67
CA ASP A 100 16.79 -13.49 7.07
C ASP A 100 17.50 -12.39 7.88
N PRO A 101 16.82 -11.76 8.86
CA PRO A 101 17.41 -10.68 9.64
C PRO A 101 18.63 -11.13 10.47
N ALA A 102 18.78 -12.43 10.75
CA ALA A 102 19.93 -12.95 11.49
C ALA A 102 21.21 -13.01 10.66
N THR A 103 21.09 -13.07 9.33
CA THR A 103 22.24 -13.25 8.41
C THR A 103 22.32 -12.18 7.33
N PHE A 104 21.36 -11.24 7.28
CA PHE A 104 21.30 -10.22 6.23
C PHE A 104 22.41 -9.17 6.39
N ASP A 105 23.29 -9.10 5.40
CA ASP A 105 24.23 -7.99 5.23
C ASP A 105 23.62 -6.92 4.32
N ILE A 106 23.29 -5.78 4.91
CA ILE A 106 22.71 -4.64 4.20
C ILE A 106 23.65 -4.04 3.14
N SER A 107 24.97 -4.29 3.24
CA SER A 107 25.96 -3.75 2.32
C SER A 107 25.96 -4.45 0.95
N ASP A 108 25.61 -5.74 0.91
CA ASP A 108 25.47 -6.51 -0.33
C ASP A 108 24.02 -6.40 -0.88
N GLY A 109 23.03 -6.30 0.02
CA GLY A 109 21.64 -5.93 -0.24
C GLY A 109 20.80 -6.91 -1.08
N CYS A 110 21.45 -7.67 -1.95
CA CYS A 110 20.84 -8.68 -2.81
C CYS A 110 20.75 -10.02 -2.10
N VAL A 111 19.57 -10.64 -2.16
CA VAL A 111 19.37 -11.97 -1.58
C VAL A 111 18.74 -12.87 -2.65
N PRO A 112 19.33 -14.04 -2.95
CA PRO A 112 18.70 -15.01 -3.83
C PRO A 112 17.28 -15.37 -3.37
N LYS A 113 16.35 -15.54 -4.31
CA LYS A 113 14.92 -15.78 -4.01
C LYS A 113 14.70 -17.02 -3.15
N ASP A 114 15.52 -18.05 -3.32
CA ASP A 114 15.50 -19.31 -2.56
C ASP A 114 16.04 -19.18 -1.12
N GLN A 115 16.66 -18.05 -0.78
CA GLN A 115 17.12 -17.71 0.57
C GLN A 115 16.19 -16.75 1.32
N LEU A 116 15.10 -16.32 0.68
CA LEU A 116 14.09 -15.50 1.37
C LEU A 116 13.33 -16.33 2.39
N VAL A 117 13.15 -15.77 3.58
CA VAL A 117 12.43 -16.40 4.69
C VAL A 117 11.17 -15.61 5.02
N SER A 118 10.18 -16.29 5.60
CA SER A 118 8.92 -15.64 5.96
C SER A 118 9.16 -14.59 7.02
N ASN A 119 8.78 -13.35 6.73
CA ASN A 119 8.73 -12.24 7.69
C ASN A 119 7.28 -11.84 8.02
N LEU A 120 6.29 -12.65 7.59
CA LEU A 120 4.89 -12.42 7.87
C LEU A 120 4.63 -12.49 9.38
N ASN A 121 4.12 -11.41 9.95
CA ASN A 121 3.65 -11.41 11.32
C ASN A 121 2.19 -11.89 11.37
N PRO A 122 1.91 -13.08 11.94
CA PRO A 122 0.56 -13.64 11.93
C PRO A 122 -0.42 -12.88 12.82
N THR A 123 0.04 -12.00 13.71
CA THR A 123 -0.85 -11.25 14.62
C THR A 123 -1.45 -9.99 13.98
N ASN A 124 -0.83 -9.45 12.92
CA ASN A 124 -1.30 -8.26 12.22
C ASN A 124 -1.14 -8.45 10.69
N PRO A 125 -2.03 -9.23 10.04
CA PRO A 125 -1.93 -9.57 8.63
C PRO A 125 -2.47 -8.46 7.71
N THR A 126 -2.67 -7.25 8.22
CA THR A 126 -3.26 -6.15 7.45
C THR A 126 -2.48 -4.86 7.64
N GLN A 127 -2.31 -4.14 6.54
CA GLN A 127 -1.76 -2.80 6.50
C GLN A 127 -2.79 -1.85 5.89
N THR A 128 -3.00 -0.71 6.54
CA THR A 128 -3.93 0.33 6.09
C THR A 128 -3.14 1.57 5.65
N GLY A 129 -3.73 2.37 4.77
CA GLY A 129 -3.14 3.60 4.27
C GLY A 129 -4.12 4.39 3.42
N THR A 130 -3.60 5.45 2.82
CA THR A 130 -4.30 6.32 1.88
C THR A 130 -3.67 6.14 0.50
N LEU A 131 -4.49 5.84 -0.52
CA LEU A 131 -4.07 5.79 -1.92
C LEU A 131 -4.86 6.83 -2.73
N VAL A 132 -4.16 7.80 -3.30
CA VAL A 132 -4.73 8.85 -4.13
C VAL A 132 -4.32 8.65 -5.58
N LEU A 133 -5.26 8.31 -6.45
CA LEU A 133 -5.03 8.19 -7.89
C LEU A 133 -4.86 9.58 -8.52
N ASN A 134 -3.97 9.69 -9.50
CA ASN A 134 -3.95 10.86 -10.37
C ASN A 134 -5.13 10.84 -11.36
N ASP A 135 -5.43 11.98 -11.99
CA ASP A 135 -6.57 12.14 -12.91
C ASP A 135 -6.53 11.20 -14.13
N SER A 136 -5.37 10.62 -14.45
CA SER A 136 -5.18 9.74 -15.60
C SER A 136 -5.07 8.26 -15.25
N GLU A 137 -5.13 7.89 -13.96
CA GLU A 137 -4.88 6.53 -13.43
C GLU A 137 -3.49 5.93 -13.80
N GLU A 138 -2.57 6.78 -14.26
CA GLU A 138 -1.21 6.39 -14.66
C GLU A 138 -0.23 6.48 -13.48
N SER A 139 -0.63 7.11 -12.38
CA SER A 139 0.13 7.10 -11.14
C SER A 139 -0.78 7.23 -9.93
N PHE A 140 -0.26 6.84 -8.76
CA PHE A 140 -0.89 7.10 -7.48
C PHE A 140 0.13 7.47 -6.43
N LEU A 141 -0.33 8.21 -5.42
CA LEU A 141 0.38 8.43 -4.17
C LEU A 141 -0.15 7.44 -3.15
N LEU A 142 0.74 6.70 -2.49
CA LEU A 142 0.40 5.73 -1.43
C LEU A 142 1.14 6.09 -0.15
N GLU A 143 0.39 6.31 0.91
CA GLU A 143 0.92 6.55 2.25
C GLU A 143 0.30 5.55 3.23
N TYR A 144 1.14 4.73 3.87
CA TYR A 144 0.65 3.79 4.87
C TYR A 144 0.50 4.46 6.23
N THR A 145 -0.51 4.04 6.99
CA THR A 145 -0.67 4.46 8.38
C THR A 145 0.52 3.97 9.20
N CYS A 146 1.25 4.92 9.78
CA CYS A 146 2.30 4.63 10.76
C CYS A 146 1.69 4.08 12.04
N ASN A 147 1.76 2.76 12.21
CA ASN A 147 1.55 2.15 13.51
C ASN A 147 2.93 1.90 14.13
N ASP A 148 3.18 2.52 15.29
CA ASP A 148 4.36 2.30 16.16
C ASP A 148 4.43 0.87 16.74
N MET A 149 3.96 -0.13 16.00
CA MET A 149 4.05 -1.52 16.43
C MET A 149 5.47 -2.02 16.22
N LEU A 150 6.13 -2.26 17.35
CA LEU A 150 7.40 -2.94 17.60
C LEU A 150 7.43 -4.36 16.98
N GLY A 151 7.31 -4.46 15.66
CA GLY A 151 7.07 -5.70 14.94
C GLY A 151 7.48 -5.62 13.47
N GLY A 152 8.74 -5.31 13.22
CA GLY A 152 9.49 -5.74 12.02
C GLY A 152 9.19 -5.09 10.67
N MET A 153 8.06 -4.40 10.49
CA MET A 153 7.73 -3.72 9.22
C MET A 153 7.41 -2.24 9.48
N ASN A 154 8.45 -1.45 9.72
CA ASN A 154 8.33 0.00 9.85
C ASN A 154 8.09 0.61 8.46
N ASN A 155 6.83 0.71 8.06
CA ASN A 155 6.42 1.32 6.78
C ASN A 155 6.22 2.85 6.89
N CYS A 156 6.87 3.47 7.87
CA CYS A 156 6.89 4.91 8.11
C CYS A 156 7.86 5.66 7.20
N ILE A 157 7.81 5.35 5.92
CA ILE A 157 8.64 5.99 4.89
C ILE A 157 7.93 7.19 4.24
N GLY A 158 6.76 7.58 4.77
CA GLY A 158 5.91 8.64 4.25
C GLY A 158 5.21 8.25 2.94
N ALA A 159 4.58 9.24 2.31
CA ALA A 159 3.95 9.10 1.01
C ALA A 159 4.96 8.75 -0.09
N GLN A 160 4.63 7.74 -0.88
CA GLN A 160 5.41 7.27 -2.02
C GLN A 160 4.60 7.44 -3.31
N ILE A 161 5.26 7.85 -4.39
CA ILE A 161 4.62 7.95 -5.71
C ILE A 161 4.95 6.69 -6.51
N PHE A 162 3.92 6.09 -7.08
CA PHE A 162 4.01 4.93 -7.94
C PHE A 162 3.44 5.26 -9.33
N THR A 163 4.21 4.98 -10.38
CA THR A 163 3.83 5.24 -11.78
C THR A 163 3.65 3.92 -12.51
N LYS A 164 2.62 3.81 -13.35
CA LYS A 164 2.33 2.61 -14.12
C LYS A 164 3.50 2.26 -15.05
N VAL A 165 3.80 0.97 -15.13
CA VAL A 165 4.78 0.39 -16.05
C VAL A 165 4.04 -0.02 -17.31
N GLU A 166 4.52 0.44 -18.48
CA GLU A 166 3.98 0.09 -19.80
C GLU A 166 4.16 -1.39 -20.16
#